data_AF-C1L792-F1
#
_entry.id   AF-C1L792-F1
#
_cell.length_a   1.000
_cell.length_b   1.000
_cell.length_c   1.000
_cell.angle_alpha   90.00
_cell.angle_beta   90.00
_cell.angle_gamma   90.00
#
_symmetry.space_group_name_H-M   'P 1'
#
loop_
_entity.id
_entity.type
_entity.pdbx_description
1 polymer ?
#
loop_
_entity_poly.entity_id
_entity_poly.type
_entity_poly.pdbx_seq_one_letter_code
_entity_poly.pdbx_strand_id
1 'polypeptide(L)'
;MSESSGKPKLLAVDAGNTGYGVGKSEDISMQFLGTKDSPAAHVVVSRQFVKHRGWKAPPIDPEEIKNDIFTYDMLSVSDRNSMALTTVSTSDSRQSDLVALAATVLLPGTCLLYYGSELNEGTENVNFTGDFYPFDEKTIFTGSKETDVLLSQLAMPWDQAGVGFSPALTNSTSFTEYLKRFGLRETVESATSSGRGATPFSLVQDLIAIRRNESLLWGDFRLLKSSLITEELKFQIFERKAEGFPAFIIVLRNEPNVASGTFDFSSVCSNIIPKIIYPANKNFPIDQEVSSQRVYLHSSGEPMVYVFKCA
;
A
#
# COMPACT_ATOMS: atom_id res chain seq x y z
N MET A 1 -6.83 -42.60 8.69
CA MET A 1 -5.65 -41.74 8.88
C MET A 1 -5.46 -41.00 7.58
N SER A 2 -5.69 -39.68 7.55
CA SER A 2 -5.47 -38.87 6.34
C SER A 2 -3.97 -38.65 6.21
N GLU A 3 -3.40 -39.07 5.07
CA GLU A 3 -2.01 -38.82 4.73
C GLU A 3 -1.77 -37.30 4.70
N SER A 4 -0.80 -36.86 5.48
CA SER A 4 -0.28 -35.50 5.44
C SER A 4 0.31 -35.27 4.04
N SER A 5 -0.17 -34.25 3.33
CA SER A 5 0.12 -33.99 1.92
C SER A 5 1.58 -33.60 1.61
N GLY A 6 2.50 -33.70 2.58
CA GLY A 6 3.94 -33.42 2.41
C GLY A 6 4.30 -31.98 2.04
N LYS A 7 3.31 -31.13 1.75
CA LYS A 7 3.49 -29.72 1.41
C LYS A 7 3.59 -28.91 2.71
N PRO A 8 4.58 -28.01 2.83
CA PRO A 8 4.64 -27.06 3.94
C PRO A 8 3.30 -26.31 4.01
N LYS A 9 2.62 -26.36 5.16
CA LYS A 9 1.38 -25.61 5.37
C LYS A 9 1.75 -24.18 5.74
N LEU A 10 1.38 -23.21 4.89
CA LEU A 10 1.53 -21.80 5.21
C LEU A 10 0.55 -21.45 6.34
N LEU A 11 1.09 -21.04 7.48
CA LEU A 11 0.33 -20.37 8.54
C LEU A 11 0.55 -18.87 8.39
N ALA A 12 -0.45 -18.18 7.85
CA ALA A 12 -0.52 -16.73 7.88
C ALA A 12 -1.32 -16.31 9.11
N VAL A 13 -0.75 -15.43 9.94
CA VAL A 13 -1.46 -14.84 11.08
C VAL A 13 -1.74 -13.39 10.74
N ASP A 14 -3.03 -13.10 10.60
CA ASP A 14 -3.55 -11.74 10.73
C ASP A 14 -3.88 -11.55 12.20
N ALA A 15 -3.28 -10.55 12.81
CA ALA A 15 -3.47 -10.30 14.23
C ALA A 15 -4.91 -9.78 14.53
N GLY A 16 -5.75 -9.55 13.53
CA GLY A 16 -7.21 -9.49 13.66
C GLY A 16 -7.77 -8.10 14.01
N ASN A 17 -8.95 -8.08 14.64
CA ASN A 17 -9.73 -6.86 14.98
C ASN A 17 -9.09 -5.96 16.05
N THR A 18 -7.99 -6.41 16.62
CA THR A 18 -7.15 -5.67 17.56
C THR A 18 -6.09 -4.99 16.72
N GLY A 19 -6.15 -3.66 16.61
CA GLY A 19 -5.10 -2.94 15.94
C GLY A 19 -3.81 -3.13 16.73
N TYR A 20 -2.82 -3.72 16.08
CA TYR A 20 -1.50 -3.89 16.63
C TYR A 20 -0.55 -3.09 15.73
N GLY A 21 0.24 -2.26 16.38
CA GLY A 21 1.28 -1.49 15.73
C GLY A 21 2.44 -1.31 16.69
N VAL A 22 3.60 -0.92 16.18
CA VAL A 22 4.69 -0.48 17.05
C VAL A 22 4.23 0.86 17.63
N GLY A 23 3.71 0.82 18.85
CA GLY A 23 3.38 2.01 19.62
C GLY A 23 4.65 2.57 20.26
N LYS A 24 4.59 2.87 21.56
CA LYS A 24 5.79 3.14 22.36
C LYS A 24 6.56 1.87 22.75
N SER A 25 6.01 0.70 22.42
CA SER A 25 6.54 -0.62 22.72
C SER A 25 6.57 -1.49 21.46
N GLU A 26 7.29 -2.60 21.55
CA GLU A 26 7.40 -3.61 20.49
C GLU A 26 6.00 -4.10 20.05
N ASP A 27 5.84 -4.33 18.74
CA ASP A 27 4.57 -4.76 18.16
C ASP A 27 4.23 -6.18 18.65
N ILE A 28 3.10 -6.34 19.33
CA ILE A 28 2.72 -7.64 19.91
C ILE A 28 2.51 -8.72 18.83
N SER A 29 2.30 -8.34 17.57
CA SER A 29 2.24 -9.30 16.45
C SER A 29 3.56 -10.06 16.26
N MET A 30 4.68 -9.52 16.77
CA MET A 30 5.99 -10.16 16.75
C MET A 30 6.02 -11.51 17.46
N GLN A 31 5.19 -11.71 18.48
CA GLN A 31 5.09 -13.00 19.16
C GLN A 31 4.67 -14.15 18.23
N PHE A 32 3.98 -13.82 17.13
CA PHE A 32 3.51 -14.80 16.16
C PHE A 32 4.60 -15.22 15.16
N LEU A 33 5.75 -14.54 15.07
CA LEU A 33 6.86 -15.02 14.24
C LEU A 33 7.59 -16.20 14.90
N GLY A 34 7.49 -16.33 16.22
CA GLY A 34 8.18 -17.37 16.98
C GLY A 34 9.68 -17.12 17.08
N THR A 35 10.44 -18.16 17.38
CA THR A 35 11.91 -18.11 17.47
C THR A 35 12.54 -19.14 16.54
N LYS A 36 13.87 -19.08 16.39
CA LYS A 36 14.62 -20.10 15.63
C LYS A 36 14.37 -21.53 16.15
N ASP A 37 14.17 -21.66 17.46
CA ASP A 37 13.97 -22.95 18.13
C ASP A 37 12.48 -23.35 18.23
N SER A 38 11.57 -22.40 18.02
CA SER A 38 10.12 -22.61 18.02
C SER A 38 9.46 -21.71 16.98
N PRO A 39 9.53 -22.06 15.68
CA PRO A 39 8.91 -21.29 14.62
C PRO A 39 7.39 -21.30 14.78
N ALA A 40 6.75 -20.15 14.61
CA ALA A 40 5.29 -20.01 14.74
C ALA A 40 4.64 -19.79 13.37
N ALA A 41 4.25 -18.55 13.05
CA ALA A 41 3.68 -18.18 11.76
C ALA A 41 4.78 -18.09 10.70
N HIS A 42 4.42 -18.49 9.48
CA HIS A 42 5.29 -18.35 8.32
C HIS A 42 5.25 -16.92 7.78
N VAL A 43 4.14 -16.22 8.02
CA VAL A 43 3.90 -14.84 7.62
C VAL A 43 3.10 -14.16 8.72
N VAL A 44 3.61 -13.02 9.20
CA VAL A 44 2.87 -12.09 10.07
C VAL A 44 2.61 -10.82 9.29
N VAL A 45 1.37 -10.36 9.31
CA VAL A 45 0.96 -9.18 8.54
C VAL A 45 1.09 -7.90 9.37
N SER A 46 1.94 -6.99 8.91
CA SER A 46 2.19 -5.69 9.55
C SER A 46 1.23 -4.61 9.05
N ARG A 47 0.50 -3.97 9.98
CA ARG A 47 -0.54 -2.98 9.69
C ARG A 47 -0.09 -1.51 9.83
N GLN A 48 1.21 -1.20 9.84
CA GLN A 48 1.70 0.17 10.12
C GLN A 48 1.23 1.25 9.12
N PHE A 49 0.83 0.86 7.92
CA PHE A 49 0.45 1.78 6.85
C PHE A 49 -1.06 1.78 6.54
N VAL A 50 -1.89 1.00 7.23
CA VAL A 50 -3.36 1.07 7.01
C VAL A 50 -3.93 2.23 7.79
N LYS A 51 -5.06 2.75 7.32
CA LYS A 51 -5.90 3.63 8.13
C LYS A 51 -6.06 3.08 9.56
N HIS A 52 -5.82 3.95 10.53
CA HIS A 52 -5.86 3.62 11.96
C HIS A 52 -5.03 2.40 12.34
N ARG A 53 -3.96 2.05 11.63
CA ARG A 53 -3.15 0.84 11.89
C ARG A 53 -3.98 -0.46 12.01
N GLY A 54 -5.13 -0.50 11.34
CA GLY A 54 -6.07 -1.63 11.34
C GLY A 54 -7.05 -1.64 12.51
N TRP A 55 -7.07 -0.59 13.34
CA TRP A 55 -8.11 -0.39 14.33
C TRP A 55 -9.43 0.00 13.65
N LYS A 56 -10.52 -0.63 14.11
CA LYS A 56 -11.89 -0.31 13.65
C LYS A 56 -12.38 1.07 14.08
N ALA A 57 -11.66 1.75 14.94
CA ALA A 57 -11.96 3.12 15.29
C ALA A 57 -10.63 3.85 15.37
N PRO A 58 -10.61 5.18 15.20
CA PRO A 58 -9.42 5.95 15.53
C PRO A 58 -8.93 5.54 16.93
N PRO A 59 -7.66 5.10 17.08
CA PRO A 59 -7.11 4.81 18.39
C PRO A 59 -7.21 6.04 19.29
N ILE A 60 -7.28 5.78 20.60
CA ILE A 60 -7.41 6.85 21.61
C ILE A 60 -6.16 7.74 21.61
N ASP A 61 -4.98 7.15 21.38
CA ASP A 61 -3.74 7.89 21.20
C ASP A 61 -3.61 8.35 19.73
N PRO A 62 -3.62 9.68 19.45
CA PRO A 62 -3.45 10.20 18.10
C PRO A 62 -2.11 9.84 17.45
N GLU A 63 -1.07 9.52 18.24
CA GLU A 63 0.21 9.06 17.71
C GLU A 63 0.09 7.69 17.03
N GLU A 64 -0.87 6.86 17.46
CA GLU A 64 -1.17 5.57 16.83
C GLU A 64 -2.01 5.72 15.53
N ILE A 65 -2.44 6.95 15.19
CA ILE A 65 -3.07 7.27 13.89
C ILE A 65 -2.00 7.53 12.82
N LYS A 66 -0.75 7.83 13.21
CA LYS A 66 0.30 8.18 12.24
C LYS A 66 0.69 6.96 11.42
N ASN A 67 0.37 7.03 10.13
CA ASN A 67 0.75 6.05 9.11
C ASN A 67 2.10 6.45 8.52
N ASP A 68 3.17 6.20 9.28
CA ASP A 68 4.52 6.50 8.84
C ASP A 68 5.48 5.32 8.93
N ILE A 69 6.53 5.41 8.13
CA ILE A 69 7.60 4.44 8.04
C ILE A 69 8.56 4.46 9.22
N PHE A 70 8.53 5.52 10.02
CA PHE A 70 9.39 5.63 11.20
C PHE A 70 9.12 4.47 12.15
N THR A 71 7.84 4.18 12.35
CA THR A 71 7.34 3.06 13.13
C THR A 71 7.88 1.71 12.63
N TYR A 72 8.01 1.54 11.31
CA TYR A 72 8.63 0.37 10.70
C TYR A 72 10.16 0.31 10.91
N ASP A 73 10.85 1.46 10.89
CA ASP A 73 12.30 1.52 11.12
C ASP A 73 12.71 1.14 12.55
N MET A 74 11.78 1.23 13.52
CA MET A 74 12.01 0.79 14.90
C MET A 74 12.16 -0.73 15.06
N LEU A 75 11.71 -1.53 14.08
CA LEU A 75 11.82 -2.99 14.11
C LEU A 75 13.23 -3.47 13.74
N SER A 76 13.64 -4.61 14.29
CA SER A 76 14.92 -5.21 13.90
C SER A 76 14.91 -5.69 12.44
N VAL A 77 16.09 -5.85 11.83
CA VAL A 77 16.20 -6.32 10.43
C VAL A 77 15.57 -7.71 10.24
N SER A 78 15.77 -8.63 11.19
CA SER A 78 15.20 -9.99 11.11
C SER A 78 13.67 -9.97 11.12
N ASP A 79 13.10 -9.09 11.93
CA ASP A 79 11.66 -8.96 12.11
C ASP A 79 11.02 -8.43 10.84
N ARG A 80 11.59 -7.35 10.31
CA ARG A 80 11.19 -6.73 9.05
C ARG A 80 11.18 -7.68 7.88
N ASN A 81 12.17 -8.58 7.80
CA ASN A 81 12.26 -9.58 6.74
C ASN A 81 11.26 -10.73 6.89
N SER A 82 10.79 -10.98 8.12
CA SER A 82 9.86 -12.07 8.43
C SER A 82 8.39 -11.64 8.36
N MET A 83 8.12 -10.33 8.27
CA MET A 83 6.79 -9.77 8.10
C MET A 83 6.38 -9.66 6.63
N ALA A 84 5.10 -9.90 6.36
CA ALA A 84 4.45 -9.33 5.18
C ALA A 84 4.04 -7.91 5.51
N LEU A 85 4.59 -6.94 4.78
CA LEU A 85 4.22 -5.53 4.94
C LEU A 85 2.97 -5.30 4.15
N THR A 86 1.86 -5.55 4.83
CA THR A 86 0.58 -5.44 4.19
C THR A 86 -0.34 -4.70 5.14
N THR A 87 -0.63 -3.49 4.69
CA THR A 87 -2.03 -3.10 4.66
C THR A 87 -2.82 -4.14 3.90
N VAL A 88 -3.41 -5.09 4.62
CA VAL A 88 -4.36 -5.96 3.98
C VAL A 88 -5.60 -5.11 3.81
N SER A 89 -6.31 -5.30 2.72
CA SER A 89 -7.76 -5.11 2.73
C SER A 89 -8.51 -6.10 3.65
N THR A 90 -7.83 -6.87 4.51
CA THR A 90 -8.51 -7.87 5.34
C THR A 90 -9.15 -7.18 6.53
N SER A 91 -10.48 -7.22 6.41
CA SER A 91 -11.57 -6.53 7.11
C SER A 91 -11.83 -5.08 6.75
N ASP A 92 -10.86 -4.33 6.21
CA ASP A 92 -11.10 -2.94 5.81
C ASP A 92 -11.53 -2.84 4.34
N SER A 93 -12.53 -2.00 4.11
CA SER A 93 -13.00 -1.63 2.78
C SER A 93 -11.86 -1.10 1.92
N ARG A 94 -11.94 -1.22 0.58
CA ARG A 94 -10.94 -0.67 -0.36
C ARG A 94 -10.52 0.74 0.11
N GLN A 95 -9.22 0.94 0.34
CA GLN A 95 -8.69 2.19 0.89
C GLN A 95 -8.17 3.07 -0.27
N SER A 96 -8.43 4.37 -0.18
CA SER A 96 -7.89 5.39 -1.09
C SER A 96 -6.59 5.99 -0.50
N ASP A 97 -5.57 5.16 -0.29
CA ASP A 97 -4.26 5.60 0.19
C ASP A 97 -3.15 5.10 -0.74
N LEU A 98 -2.74 5.98 -1.65
CA LEU A 98 -1.74 5.66 -2.67
C LEU A 98 -0.36 5.39 -2.07
N VAL A 99 -0.03 6.07 -0.98
CA VAL A 99 1.27 5.91 -0.31
C VAL A 99 1.34 4.57 0.40
N ALA A 100 0.27 4.16 1.07
CA ALA A 100 0.17 2.83 1.67
C ALA A 100 0.27 1.72 0.61
N LEU A 101 -0.42 1.91 -0.52
CA LEU A 101 -0.36 1.00 -1.67
C LEU A 101 1.08 0.87 -2.21
N ALA A 102 1.78 1.99 -2.39
CA ALA A 102 3.16 1.99 -2.85
C ALA A 102 4.13 1.38 -1.83
N ALA A 103 3.98 1.73 -0.55
CA ALA A 103 4.80 1.20 0.54
C ALA A 103 4.73 -0.33 0.62
N THR A 104 3.54 -0.90 0.42
CA THR A 104 3.29 -2.36 0.40
C THR A 104 4.21 -3.07 -0.60
N VAL A 105 4.53 -2.44 -1.73
CA VAL A 105 5.44 -3.01 -2.74
C VAL A 105 6.90 -2.65 -2.47
N LEU A 106 7.19 -1.45 -1.99
CA LEU A 106 8.54 -0.89 -1.94
C LEU A 106 9.33 -1.23 -0.67
N LEU A 107 8.67 -1.68 0.39
CA LEU A 107 9.32 -2.09 1.62
C LEU A 107 9.81 -3.56 1.57
N PRO A 108 10.73 -3.96 2.47
CA PRO A 108 11.19 -5.35 2.59
C PRO A 108 10.08 -6.37 2.88
N GLY A 109 10.36 -7.65 2.70
CA GLY A 109 9.40 -8.73 2.99
C GLY A 109 8.48 -9.07 1.82
N THR A 110 7.38 -9.78 2.12
CA THR A 110 6.40 -10.22 1.13
C THR A 110 5.26 -9.21 1.00
N CYS A 111 5.07 -8.70 -0.22
CA CYS A 111 3.94 -7.85 -0.58
C CYS A 111 2.68 -8.72 -0.78
N LEU A 112 1.60 -8.40 -0.07
CA LEU A 112 0.27 -8.99 -0.31
C LEU A 112 -0.70 -7.87 -0.70
N LEU A 113 -1.24 -7.96 -1.91
CA LEU A 113 -2.24 -7.03 -2.47
C LEU A 113 -3.56 -7.75 -2.61
N TYR A 114 -4.65 -7.07 -2.26
CA TYR A 114 -6.00 -7.57 -2.46
C TYR A 114 -6.63 -6.99 -3.72
N TYR A 115 -7.48 -7.78 -4.36
CA TYR A 115 -8.11 -7.39 -5.62
C TYR A 115 -8.89 -6.08 -5.49
N GLY A 116 -8.75 -5.21 -6.48
CA GLY A 116 -9.35 -3.88 -6.50
C GLY A 116 -8.57 -2.81 -5.74
N SER A 117 -7.55 -3.17 -4.94
CA SER A 117 -6.69 -2.17 -4.26
C SER A 117 -5.86 -1.39 -5.27
N GLU A 118 -5.54 -1.99 -6.41
CA GLU A 118 -4.80 -1.38 -7.51
C GLU A 118 -5.54 -0.22 -8.19
N LEU A 119 -6.86 -0.11 -7.98
CA LEU A 119 -7.65 1.05 -8.42
C LEU A 119 -7.57 2.22 -7.42
N ASN A 120 -7.09 1.96 -6.20
CA ASN A 120 -6.92 2.94 -5.12
C ASN A 120 -8.19 3.78 -4.83
N GLU A 121 -9.36 3.14 -4.89
CA GLU A 121 -10.63 3.80 -4.61
C GLU A 121 -11.19 3.43 -3.24
N GLY A 122 -11.60 4.46 -2.51
CA GLY A 122 -12.37 4.31 -1.28
C GLY A 122 -13.78 3.87 -1.60
N THR A 123 -14.38 3.04 -0.76
CA THR A 123 -15.82 2.71 -0.89
C THR A 123 -16.67 3.50 0.09
N GLU A 124 -17.89 3.81 -0.32
CA GLU A 124 -18.91 4.37 0.54
C GLU A 124 -19.74 3.28 1.21
N ASN A 125 -19.94 3.39 2.52
CA ASN A 125 -20.84 2.53 3.27
C ASN A 125 -22.28 3.02 3.05
N VAL A 126 -23.05 2.31 2.23
CA VAL A 126 -24.45 2.62 1.94
C VAL A 126 -25.31 1.37 2.07
N ASN A 127 -26.55 1.54 2.50
CA ASN A 127 -27.57 0.49 2.39
C ASN A 127 -27.82 0.22 0.90
N PHE A 128 -27.47 -0.98 0.47
CA PHE A 128 -27.75 -1.48 -0.87
C PHE A 128 -28.75 -2.63 -0.77
N THR A 129 -29.87 -2.49 -1.46
CA THR A 129 -30.85 -3.55 -1.70
C THR A 129 -30.85 -3.77 -3.20
N GLY A 130 -30.40 -4.93 -3.64
CA GLY A 130 -30.33 -5.25 -5.06
C GLY A 130 -29.89 -6.68 -5.30
N ASP A 131 -29.85 -7.07 -6.58
CA ASP A 131 -29.54 -8.43 -7.02
C ASP A 131 -28.03 -8.74 -7.00
N PHE A 132 -27.26 -8.04 -6.18
CA PHE A 132 -25.80 -8.18 -6.09
C PHE A 132 -25.37 -8.41 -4.66
N TYR A 133 -24.31 -9.21 -4.53
CA TYR A 133 -23.63 -9.37 -3.26
C TYR A 133 -23.15 -8.01 -2.71
N PRO A 134 -23.34 -7.74 -1.40
CA PRO A 134 -24.00 -8.59 -0.40
C PRO A 134 -25.53 -8.63 -0.55
N PHE A 135 -26.10 -9.82 -0.76
CA PHE A 135 -27.54 -10.03 -0.99
C PHE A 135 -28.31 -9.97 0.32
N ASP A 136 -29.21 -9.00 0.51
CA ASP A 136 -30.21 -8.91 1.60
C ASP A 136 -29.74 -9.27 3.02
N GLU A 137 -28.44 -9.45 3.24
CA GLU A 137 -27.83 -9.50 4.55
C GLU A 137 -28.14 -8.14 5.12
N LYS A 138 -28.97 -8.15 6.17
CA LYS A 138 -29.03 -7.06 7.13
C LYS A 138 -27.59 -6.93 7.62
N THR A 139 -26.81 -6.16 6.89
CA THR A 139 -25.62 -5.44 7.34
C THR A 139 -25.91 -5.14 8.79
N ILE A 140 -25.22 -5.83 9.70
CA ILE A 140 -25.35 -5.55 11.13
C ILE A 140 -24.71 -4.17 11.26
N PHE A 141 -25.52 -3.16 10.96
CA PHE A 141 -25.17 -1.76 10.94
C PHE A 141 -24.94 -1.39 12.39
N THR A 142 -23.70 -1.52 12.85
CA THR A 142 -23.29 -0.93 14.12
C THR A 142 -23.07 0.59 13.98
N GLY A 143 -23.35 1.16 12.79
CA GLY A 143 -23.31 2.60 12.54
C GLY A 143 -21.90 3.16 12.37
N SER A 144 -20.89 2.30 12.28
CA SER A 144 -19.50 2.69 12.04
C SER A 144 -19.02 2.11 10.71
N LYS A 145 -18.23 2.87 9.95
CA LYS A 145 -17.73 2.47 8.61
C LYS A 145 -16.83 1.23 8.67
N GLU A 146 -16.41 0.84 9.86
CA GLU A 146 -15.27 -0.02 10.11
C GLU A 146 -15.62 -1.46 10.53
N THR A 147 -16.89 -1.84 10.47
CA THR A 147 -17.37 -3.19 10.85
C THR A 147 -17.90 -4.03 9.69
N ASP A 148 -18.02 -3.45 8.48
CA ASP A 148 -18.66 -4.14 7.36
C ASP A 148 -17.64 -4.93 6.52
N VAL A 149 -17.41 -6.18 6.94
CA VAL A 149 -16.66 -7.23 6.19
C VAL A 149 -17.15 -7.36 4.73
N LEU A 150 -18.38 -6.92 4.47
CA LEU A 150 -19.03 -6.95 3.17
C LEU A 150 -18.45 -5.95 2.15
N LEU A 151 -17.89 -4.81 2.59
CA LEU A 151 -17.29 -3.83 1.67
C LEU A 151 -15.99 -4.33 1.03
N SER A 152 -15.28 -5.24 1.70
CA SER A 152 -14.11 -5.90 1.10
C SER A 152 -14.52 -6.88 0.00
N GLN A 153 -15.75 -7.38 0.02
CA GLN A 153 -16.21 -8.46 -0.86
C GLN A 153 -17.02 -7.95 -2.07
N LEU A 154 -17.01 -6.64 -2.31
CA LEU A 154 -17.64 -6.03 -3.47
C LEU A 154 -17.07 -6.61 -4.78
N ALA A 155 -17.94 -6.78 -5.77
CA ALA A 155 -17.58 -7.19 -7.12
C ALA A 155 -16.43 -6.33 -7.68
N MET A 156 -15.53 -6.96 -8.43
CA MET A 156 -14.44 -6.27 -9.11
C MET A 156 -15.00 -5.43 -10.27
N PRO A 157 -14.75 -4.11 -10.33
CA PRO A 157 -15.23 -3.25 -11.40
C PRO A 157 -14.32 -3.37 -12.63
N TRP A 158 -14.50 -4.43 -13.42
CA TRP A 158 -13.78 -4.60 -14.68
C TRP A 158 -14.16 -3.51 -15.71
N ASP A 159 -15.46 -3.23 -15.81
CA ASP A 159 -16.08 -2.23 -16.69
C ASP A 159 -17.30 -1.59 -16.00
N GLN A 160 -17.88 -0.55 -16.61
CA GLN A 160 -19.00 0.20 -16.01
C GLN A 160 -20.34 -0.55 -16.05
N ALA A 161 -20.50 -1.52 -16.97
CA ALA A 161 -21.72 -2.29 -17.15
C ALA A 161 -21.71 -3.62 -16.37
N GLY A 162 -20.54 -4.04 -15.88
CA GLY A 162 -20.36 -5.29 -15.14
C GLY A 162 -20.17 -6.52 -16.02
N VAL A 163 -20.05 -6.36 -17.34
CA VAL A 163 -19.97 -7.49 -18.30
C VAL A 163 -18.73 -8.34 -18.06
N GLY A 164 -17.60 -7.71 -17.73
CA GLY A 164 -16.34 -8.34 -17.37
C GLY A 164 -16.36 -9.02 -16.00
N PHE A 165 -17.28 -8.64 -15.11
CA PHE A 165 -17.51 -9.37 -13.86
C PHE A 165 -18.44 -10.57 -14.07
N SER A 166 -19.55 -10.38 -14.78
CA SER A 166 -20.51 -11.44 -15.08
C SER A 166 -21.25 -11.18 -16.40
N PRO A 167 -21.24 -12.15 -17.35
CA PRO A 167 -21.98 -12.03 -18.61
C PRO A 167 -23.48 -11.81 -18.43
N ALA A 168 -24.05 -12.25 -17.31
CA ALA A 168 -25.48 -12.08 -16.99
C ALA A 168 -25.90 -10.61 -16.85
N LEU A 169 -24.93 -9.68 -16.73
CA LEU A 169 -25.17 -8.25 -16.58
C LEU A 169 -25.21 -7.49 -17.90
N THR A 170 -25.08 -8.20 -19.03
CA THR A 170 -25.19 -7.60 -20.36
C THR A 170 -26.52 -6.85 -20.50
N ASN A 171 -26.45 -5.54 -20.82
CA ASN A 171 -27.58 -4.61 -20.91
C ASN A 171 -28.29 -4.27 -19.59
N SER A 172 -27.69 -4.56 -18.43
CA SER A 172 -28.23 -4.17 -17.12
C SER A 172 -27.63 -2.84 -16.64
N THR A 173 -28.46 -1.89 -16.20
CA THR A 173 -27.99 -0.66 -15.55
C THR A 173 -27.69 -0.84 -14.07
N SER A 174 -28.12 -1.97 -13.51
CA SER A 174 -28.05 -2.25 -12.07
C SER A 174 -26.61 -2.31 -11.54
N PHE A 175 -25.64 -2.76 -12.35
CA PHE A 175 -24.24 -2.76 -11.95
C PHE A 175 -23.63 -1.36 -11.91
N THR A 176 -23.97 -0.49 -12.86
CA THR A 176 -23.54 0.92 -12.84
C THR A 176 -24.10 1.63 -11.61
N GLU A 177 -25.36 1.37 -11.24
CA GLU A 177 -25.96 1.89 -10.01
C GLU A 177 -25.29 1.33 -8.75
N TYR A 178 -24.95 0.04 -8.75
CA TYR A 178 -24.16 -0.60 -7.70
C TYR A 178 -22.80 0.09 -7.51
N LEU A 179 -22.02 0.31 -8.58
CA LEU A 179 -20.73 1.02 -8.48
C LEU A 179 -20.91 2.44 -7.92
N LYS A 180 -21.87 3.19 -8.44
CA LYS A 180 -22.18 4.56 -7.97
C LYS A 180 -22.58 4.59 -6.49
N ARG A 181 -23.39 3.63 -6.04
CA ARG A 181 -23.82 3.50 -4.63
C ARG A 181 -22.62 3.32 -3.71
N PHE A 182 -21.68 2.47 -4.09
CA PHE A 182 -20.46 2.23 -3.30
C PHE A 182 -19.34 3.25 -3.57
N GLY A 183 -19.60 4.32 -4.32
CA GLY A 183 -18.63 5.37 -4.61
C GLY A 183 -17.49 4.95 -5.55
N LEU A 184 -17.61 3.80 -6.22
CA LEU A 184 -16.62 3.29 -7.17
C LEU A 184 -16.79 4.00 -8.52
N ARG A 185 -15.75 4.70 -8.98
CA ARG A 185 -15.77 5.52 -10.20
C ARG A 185 -14.80 5.01 -11.25
N GLU A 186 -13.70 4.42 -10.82
CA GLU A 186 -12.66 3.84 -11.67
C GLU A 186 -12.94 2.35 -11.91
N THR A 187 -12.76 1.92 -13.16
CA THR A 187 -12.81 0.52 -13.56
C THR A 187 -11.46 0.10 -14.13
N VAL A 188 -11.20 -1.20 -14.25
CA VAL A 188 -9.97 -1.67 -14.90
C VAL A 188 -9.91 -1.17 -16.35
N GLU A 189 -11.03 -1.20 -17.05
CA GLU A 189 -11.16 -0.65 -18.40
C GLU A 189 -10.79 0.84 -18.45
N SER A 190 -11.37 1.69 -17.58
CA SER A 190 -11.08 3.13 -17.59
C SER A 190 -9.63 3.41 -17.21
N ALA A 191 -9.09 2.67 -16.24
CA ALA A 191 -7.73 2.84 -15.74
C ALA A 191 -6.66 2.45 -16.77
N THR A 192 -7.00 1.54 -17.70
CA THR A 192 -6.11 1.04 -18.77
C THR A 192 -6.40 1.67 -20.14
N SER A 193 -7.41 2.53 -20.24
CA SER A 193 -7.83 3.15 -21.49
C SER A 193 -6.79 4.14 -22.04
N SER A 194 -6.61 4.12 -23.36
CA SER A 194 -5.77 5.08 -24.08
C SER A 194 -6.20 6.53 -23.80
N GLY A 195 -5.23 7.39 -23.46
CA GLY A 195 -5.48 8.81 -23.17
C GLY A 195 -5.82 9.13 -21.71
N ARG A 196 -6.00 8.11 -20.85
CA ARG A 196 -6.28 8.29 -19.40
C ARG A 196 -5.14 8.94 -18.62
N GLY A 197 -3.89 8.82 -19.11
CA GLY A 197 -2.68 9.27 -18.41
C GLY A 197 -2.24 8.29 -17.33
N ALA A 198 -1.42 8.75 -16.38
CA ALA A 198 -0.97 7.93 -15.25
C ALA A 198 -2.13 7.69 -14.27
N THR A 199 -2.31 6.43 -13.86
CA THR A 199 -3.34 6.00 -12.92
C THR A 199 -2.71 5.25 -11.74
N PRO A 200 -3.42 5.09 -10.62
CA PRO A 200 -2.99 4.16 -9.56
C PRO A 200 -2.73 2.75 -10.10
N PHE A 201 -3.55 2.30 -11.05
CA PHE A 201 -3.39 0.98 -11.69
C PHE A 201 -2.05 0.87 -12.43
N SER A 202 -1.71 1.86 -13.28
CA SER A 202 -0.42 1.86 -13.99
C SER A 202 0.75 1.99 -13.02
N LEU A 203 0.61 2.79 -11.95
CA LEU A 203 1.61 2.86 -10.89
C LEU A 203 1.85 1.50 -10.24
N VAL A 204 0.81 0.73 -9.92
CA VAL A 204 0.96 -0.62 -9.36
C VAL A 204 1.66 -1.56 -10.33
N GLN A 205 1.36 -1.47 -11.63
CA GLN A 205 2.09 -2.25 -12.65
C GLN A 205 3.59 -1.92 -12.64
N ASP A 206 3.94 -0.63 -12.61
CA ASP A 206 5.33 -0.17 -12.54
C ASP A 206 6.03 -0.61 -11.25
N LEU A 207 5.33 -0.52 -10.11
CA LEU A 207 5.83 -0.94 -8.80
C LEU A 207 6.11 -2.45 -8.77
N ILE A 208 5.20 -3.28 -9.31
CA ILE A 208 5.39 -4.74 -9.40
C ILE A 208 6.57 -5.07 -10.32
N ALA A 209 6.70 -4.34 -11.44
CA ALA A 209 7.80 -4.54 -12.38
C ALA A 209 9.15 -4.19 -11.74
N ILE A 210 9.26 -3.04 -11.07
CA ILE A 210 10.52 -2.59 -10.47
C ILE A 210 10.92 -3.43 -9.25
N ARG A 211 9.96 -3.99 -8.49
CA ARG A 211 10.22 -4.84 -7.31
C ARG A 211 11.08 -6.06 -7.60
N ARG A 212 11.21 -6.46 -8.88
CA ARG A 212 12.08 -7.54 -9.33
C ARG A 212 13.58 -7.22 -9.23
N ASN A 213 13.97 -5.94 -9.11
CA ASN A 213 15.36 -5.56 -8.88
C ASN A 213 15.81 -6.03 -7.48
N GLU A 214 17.03 -6.53 -7.37
CA GLU A 214 17.55 -7.23 -6.18
C GLU A 214 17.49 -6.38 -4.91
N SER A 215 17.92 -5.13 -4.99
CA SER A 215 17.86 -4.18 -3.87
C SER A 215 16.43 -3.96 -3.36
N LEU A 216 15.43 -3.94 -4.24
CA LEU A 216 14.02 -3.84 -3.83
C LEU A 216 13.47 -5.22 -3.42
N LEU A 217 13.96 -6.29 -4.04
CA LEU A 217 13.47 -7.65 -3.84
C LEU A 217 13.79 -8.17 -2.43
N TRP A 218 15.04 -8.02 -2.02
CA TRP A 218 15.60 -8.58 -0.78
C TRP A 218 16.67 -7.70 -0.13
N GLY A 219 16.97 -6.53 -0.69
CA GLY A 219 17.94 -5.60 -0.11
C GLY A 219 17.48 -4.97 1.21
N ASP A 220 18.46 -4.54 1.99
CA ASP A 220 18.29 -3.88 3.28
C ASP A 220 17.50 -2.59 3.15
N PHE A 221 16.85 -2.23 4.26
CA PHE A 221 16.13 -0.99 4.42
C PHE A 221 16.91 -0.02 5.31
N ARG A 222 16.97 1.23 4.90
CA ARG A 222 17.50 2.32 5.72
C ARG A 222 16.62 3.55 5.60
N LEU A 223 16.02 3.99 6.71
CA LEU A 223 15.37 5.28 6.75
C LEU A 223 16.41 6.38 6.56
N LEU A 224 16.23 7.25 5.57
CA LEU A 224 17.13 8.38 5.36
C LEU A 224 16.73 9.46 6.36
N LYS A 225 17.44 9.48 7.49
CA LYS A 225 17.04 10.25 8.68
C LYS A 225 16.66 11.67 8.35
N SER A 226 15.49 12.01 8.88
CA SER A 226 14.86 13.28 8.72
C SER A 226 15.71 14.42 9.28
N SER A 227 15.92 15.44 8.46
CA SER A 227 16.12 16.77 9.04
C SER A 227 14.78 17.24 9.62
N LEU A 228 14.77 18.24 10.50
CA LEU A 228 13.52 18.91 10.91
C LEU A 228 12.64 19.23 9.68
N ILE A 229 13.27 19.52 8.53
CA ILE A 229 12.64 19.81 7.25
C ILE A 229 11.83 18.62 6.71
N THR A 230 12.31 17.38 6.68
CA THR A 230 11.52 16.24 6.15
C THR A 230 10.32 15.90 7.03
N GLU A 231 10.45 16.04 8.35
CA GLU A 231 9.35 15.84 9.30
C GLU A 231 8.28 16.93 9.22
N GLU A 232 8.69 18.20 9.14
CA GLU A 232 7.81 19.34 8.89
C GLU A 232 7.13 19.22 7.52
N LEU A 233 7.89 18.76 6.51
CA LEU A 233 7.40 18.63 5.14
C LEU A 233 6.67 17.31 4.85
N LYS A 234 6.54 16.43 5.85
CA LYS A 234 5.80 15.16 5.77
C LYS A 234 6.28 14.21 4.67
N PHE A 235 7.57 14.27 4.33
CA PHE A 235 8.18 13.33 3.40
C PHE A 235 8.71 12.11 4.15
N GLN A 236 8.39 10.94 3.63
CA GLN A 236 8.94 9.66 4.08
C GLN A 236 9.95 9.21 3.03
N ILE A 237 11.23 9.23 3.39
CA ILE A 237 12.32 8.93 2.47
C ILE A 237 13.17 7.79 3.01
N PHE A 238 13.36 6.75 2.21
CA PHE A 238 14.17 5.59 2.59
C PHE A 238 14.96 5.04 1.42
N GLU A 239 16.00 4.28 1.76
CA GLU A 239 16.84 3.56 0.83
C GLU A 239 16.53 2.05 0.88
N ARG A 240 16.59 1.41 -0.27
CA ARG A 240 16.65 -0.04 -0.44
C ARG A 240 17.95 -0.43 -1.14
N LYS A 241 18.76 -1.30 -0.53
CA LYS A 241 20.09 -1.66 -1.05
C LYS A 241 20.47 -3.11 -0.77
N ALA A 242 20.85 -3.84 -1.81
CA ALA A 242 21.50 -5.15 -1.70
C ALA A 242 23.00 -5.02 -2.03
N GLU A 243 23.84 -5.82 -1.37
CA GLU A 243 25.27 -5.86 -1.65
C GLU A 243 25.53 -6.27 -3.11
N GLY A 244 26.37 -5.49 -3.82
CA GLY A 244 26.69 -5.72 -5.23
C GLY A 244 25.63 -5.21 -6.23
N PHE A 245 24.52 -4.64 -5.77
CA PHE A 245 23.45 -4.12 -6.64
C PHE A 245 23.23 -2.62 -6.44
N PRO A 246 22.68 -1.92 -7.46
CA PRO A 246 22.32 -0.51 -7.34
C PRO A 246 21.33 -0.24 -6.21
N ALA A 247 21.56 0.81 -5.42
CA ALA A 247 20.62 1.27 -4.41
C ALA A 247 19.41 1.96 -5.06
N PHE A 248 18.30 2.00 -4.32
CA PHE A 248 17.10 2.75 -4.68
C PHE A 248 16.75 3.73 -3.57
N ILE A 249 16.42 4.97 -3.95
CA ILE A 249 15.84 5.97 -3.05
C ILE A 249 14.36 6.04 -3.34
N ILE A 250 13.56 5.85 -2.30
CA ILE A 250 12.11 5.93 -2.35
C ILE A 250 11.67 7.18 -1.59
N VAL A 251 10.79 7.96 -2.20
CA VAL A 251 10.18 9.15 -1.64
C VAL A 251 8.67 8.97 -1.67
N LEU A 252 8.05 8.99 -0.50
CA LEU A 252 6.60 8.91 -0.34
C LEU A 252 6.09 10.15 0.39
N ARG A 253 4.92 10.65 -0.01
CA ARG A 253 4.24 11.72 0.71
C ARG A 253 2.74 11.65 0.46
N ASN A 254 1.95 11.60 1.54
CA ASN A 254 0.49 11.49 1.43
C ASN A 254 -0.19 12.86 1.57
N GLU A 255 0.40 13.79 2.32
CA GLU A 255 -0.26 15.06 2.65
C GLU A 255 -0.19 16.09 1.50
N PRO A 256 -1.33 16.50 0.93
CA PRO A 256 -1.37 17.36 -0.26
C PRO A 256 -1.02 18.83 0.03
N ASN A 257 -1.22 19.32 1.27
CA ASN A 257 -1.17 20.76 1.60
C ASN A 257 0.12 21.22 2.30
N VAL A 258 1.18 20.43 2.25
CA VAL A 258 2.46 20.73 2.91
C VAL A 258 3.42 21.40 1.93
N ALA A 259 4.39 22.20 2.41
CA ALA A 259 5.30 22.92 1.53
C ALA A 259 6.21 21.99 0.70
N SER A 260 6.76 22.52 -0.40
CA SER A 260 7.80 21.86 -1.20
C SER A 260 9.15 21.89 -0.48
N GLY A 261 10.09 21.02 -0.87
CA GLY A 261 11.42 20.97 -0.28
C GLY A 261 12.52 20.55 -1.25
N THR A 262 13.77 20.89 -0.91
CA THR A 262 14.96 20.41 -1.62
C THR A 262 15.67 19.38 -0.75
N PHE A 263 15.98 18.22 -1.33
CA PHE A 263 16.62 17.11 -0.65
C PHE A 263 17.94 16.76 -1.33
N ASP A 264 19.00 16.57 -0.55
CA ASP A 264 20.34 16.24 -1.04
C ASP A 264 20.62 14.75 -0.86
N PHE A 265 20.66 14.02 -1.98
CA PHE A 265 20.88 12.58 -2.01
C PHE A 265 22.33 12.18 -2.31
N SER A 266 23.26 13.15 -2.36
CA SER A 266 24.69 12.90 -2.67
C SER A 266 25.38 11.96 -1.68
N SER A 267 24.87 11.86 -0.45
CA SER A 267 25.37 10.91 0.56
C SER A 267 24.99 9.45 0.30
N VAL A 268 24.03 9.21 -0.60
CA VAL A 268 23.50 7.87 -0.92
C VAL A 268 23.91 7.48 -2.34
N CYS A 269 23.82 8.41 -3.29
CA CYS A 269 23.94 8.11 -4.72
C CYS A 269 24.81 9.14 -5.43
N SER A 270 25.75 8.63 -6.24
CA SER A 270 26.54 9.44 -7.16
C SER A 270 25.65 10.05 -8.22
N ASN A 271 24.83 9.25 -8.89
CA ASN A 271 23.88 9.72 -9.88
C ASN A 271 22.49 9.16 -9.60
N ILE A 272 21.46 9.84 -10.10
CA ILE A 272 20.07 9.54 -9.81
C ILE A 272 19.32 9.37 -11.13
N ILE A 273 18.65 8.23 -11.28
CA ILE A 273 17.84 7.90 -12.45
C ILE A 273 16.40 7.66 -11.99
N PRO A 274 15.44 8.54 -12.34
CA PRO A 274 14.03 8.32 -12.07
C PRO A 274 13.54 7.03 -12.71
N LYS A 275 12.85 6.19 -11.94
CA LYS A 275 12.23 4.93 -12.43
C LYS A 275 10.72 4.96 -12.32
N ILE A 276 10.19 5.57 -11.27
CA ILE A 276 8.76 5.79 -11.07
C ILE A 276 8.59 7.20 -10.55
N ILE A 277 7.69 7.96 -11.17
CA ILE A 277 7.39 9.35 -10.81
C ILE A 277 5.87 9.53 -10.87
N TYR A 278 5.23 9.50 -9.71
CA TYR A 278 3.81 9.75 -9.54
C TYR A 278 3.56 10.88 -8.53
N PRO A 279 2.75 11.90 -8.85
CA PRO A 279 2.21 12.18 -10.18
C PRO A 279 3.33 12.51 -11.18
N ALA A 280 3.03 12.42 -12.48
CA ALA A 280 4.03 12.62 -13.52
C ALA A 280 4.67 14.01 -13.44
N ASN A 281 6.01 14.07 -13.50
CA ASN A 281 6.77 15.32 -13.45
C ASN A 281 7.76 15.36 -14.61
N LYS A 282 7.59 16.33 -15.51
CA LYS A 282 8.42 16.49 -16.72
C LYS A 282 9.91 16.74 -16.43
N ASN A 283 10.22 17.24 -15.24
CA ASN A 283 11.61 17.47 -14.82
C ASN A 283 12.30 16.19 -14.32
N PHE A 284 11.54 15.10 -14.15
CA PHE A 284 12.06 13.77 -13.83
C PHE A 284 11.71 12.80 -14.96
N PRO A 285 12.38 12.91 -16.12
CA PRO A 285 12.20 11.95 -17.20
C PRO A 285 12.60 10.54 -16.73
N ILE A 286 11.68 9.59 -16.93
CA ILE A 286 11.92 8.19 -16.59
C ILE A 286 13.11 7.65 -17.39
N ASP A 287 13.95 6.87 -16.73
CA ASP A 287 15.15 6.23 -17.27
C ASP A 287 16.25 7.18 -17.76
N GLN A 288 16.16 8.47 -17.44
CA GLN A 288 17.19 9.46 -17.78
C GLN A 288 17.83 10.03 -16.52
N GLU A 289 19.15 10.07 -16.49
CA GLU A 289 19.89 10.63 -15.36
C GLU A 289 19.56 12.11 -15.16
N VAL A 290 19.29 12.51 -13.90
CA VAL A 290 19.10 13.91 -13.56
C VAL A 290 20.45 14.60 -13.33
N SER A 291 20.51 15.89 -13.67
CA SER A 291 21.75 16.67 -13.61
C SER A 291 22.26 16.98 -12.19
N SER A 292 21.47 16.69 -11.16
CA SER A 292 21.84 16.98 -9.77
C SER A 292 21.26 15.95 -8.80
N GLN A 293 22.04 15.63 -7.78
CA GLN A 293 21.60 14.82 -6.63
C GLN A 293 20.76 15.65 -5.64
N ARG A 294 20.66 16.97 -5.85
CA ARG A 294 19.76 17.85 -5.13
C ARG A 294 18.44 17.94 -5.86
N VAL A 295 17.45 17.28 -5.28
CA VAL A 295 16.14 17.07 -5.88
C VAL A 295 15.13 18.01 -5.23
N TYR A 296 14.48 18.84 -6.03
CA TYR A 296 13.34 19.64 -5.58
C TYR A 296 12.05 18.83 -5.73
N LEU A 297 11.40 18.57 -4.60
CA LEU A 297 10.12 17.87 -4.54
C LEU A 297 9.00 18.89 -4.35
N HIS A 298 8.23 19.09 -5.43
CA HIS A 298 7.13 20.05 -5.48
C HIS A 298 5.87 19.50 -4.81
N SER A 299 5.21 20.30 -3.98
CA SER A 299 3.88 20.01 -3.47
C SER A 299 2.80 20.28 -4.52
N SER A 300 2.29 19.23 -5.17
CA SER A 300 1.25 19.35 -6.20
C SER A 300 -0.18 19.28 -5.66
N GLY A 301 -0.39 19.15 -4.35
CA GLY A 301 -1.73 18.87 -3.82
C GLY A 301 -2.19 17.42 -4.01
N GLU A 302 -1.30 16.52 -4.43
CA GLU A 302 -1.58 15.11 -4.67
C GLU A 302 -0.56 14.23 -3.92
N PRO A 303 -0.92 12.98 -3.55
CA PRO A 303 0.02 12.01 -3.02
C PRO A 303 1.17 11.73 -4.00
N MET A 304 2.38 11.62 -3.47
CA MET A 304 3.61 11.46 -4.24
C MET A 304 4.27 10.10 -3.96
N VAL A 305 4.68 9.44 -5.04
CA VAL A 305 5.46 8.19 -5.04
C VAL A 305 6.56 8.32 -6.08
N TYR A 306 7.77 8.68 -5.65
CA TYR A 306 8.95 8.73 -6.51
C TYR A 306 9.93 7.62 -6.13
N VAL A 307 10.45 6.92 -7.14
CA VAL A 307 11.47 5.89 -6.99
C VAL A 307 12.64 6.23 -7.90
N PHE A 308 13.80 6.43 -7.31
CA PHE A 308 15.04 6.71 -8.01
C PHE A 308 16.00 5.53 -7.88
N LYS A 309 16.63 5.14 -8.99
CA LYS A 309 17.73 4.19 -9.02
C LYS A 309 19.05 4.94 -8.98
N CYS A 310 20.00 4.42 -8.23
CA CYS A 310 21.34 4.99 -8.13
C CYS A 310 22.27 4.37 -9.17
N ALA A 311 23.17 5.19 -9.71
CA ALA A 311 24.14 4.80 -10.73
C ALA A 311 25.52 5.40 -10.46
#